data_AF-A0A2M8GFF2-F1
#
_entry.id   AF-A0A2M8GFF2-F1
#
_cell.length_a   1.000
_cell.length_b   1.000
_cell.length_c   1.000
_cell.angle_alpha   90.00
_cell.angle_beta   90.00
_cell.angle_gamma   90.00
#
_symmetry.space_group_name_H-M   'P 1'
#
loop_
_entity.id
_entity.type
_entity.pdbx_description
1 polymer ?
#
loop_
_entity_poly.entity_id
_entity_poly.type
_entity_poly.pdbx_seq_one_letter_code
_entity_poly.pdbx_strand_id
1 'polypeptide(L)' 'KGDLVITSGEENWLPDLLIGQIEEVLPKTAELYQTARVSALLDYQKLRIVFIVAR' A
#
# COMPACT_ATOMS: atom_id res chain seq x y z
N LYS A 1 1.33 -11.76 -6.21
CA LYS A 1 2.43 -11.74 -5.20
C LYS A 1 3.57 -10.98 -5.81
N GLY A 2 4.08 -9.97 -5.13
CA GLY A 2 5.12 -9.10 -5.68
C GLY A 2 4.59 -7.84 -6.38
N ASP A 3 3.26 -7.72 -6.51
CA ASP A 3 2.61 -6.56 -7.11
C ASP A 3 2.74 -5.34 -6.19
N LEU A 4 3.03 -4.18 -6.77
CA LEU A 4 3.14 -2.93 -6.03
C LEU A 4 1.76 -2.37 -5.72
N VAL A 5 1.64 -1.77 -4.53
CA VAL A 5 0.44 -1.10 -4.09
C VAL A 5 0.74 0.40 -4.01
N ILE A 6 -0.06 1.18 -4.72
CA ILE A 6 0.04 2.64 -4.80
C ILE A 6 -1.28 3.29 -4.41
N THR A 7 -1.25 4.54 -3.96
CA THR A 7 -2.47 5.32 -3.69
C THR A 7 -3.26 5.56 -4.99
N SER A 8 -4.59 5.46 -4.92
CA SER A 8 -5.48 5.69 -6.07
C SER A 8 -5.74 7.17 -6.35
N GLY A 9 -5.51 8.04 -5.37
CA GLY A 9 -5.87 9.46 -5.41
C GLY A 9 -7.30 9.78 -4.95
N GLU A 10 -8.04 8.78 -4.49
CA GLU A 10 -9.36 8.96 -3.86
C GLU A 10 -9.23 9.49 -2.41
N GLU A 11 -10.34 9.94 -1.82
CA GLU A 11 -10.39 10.41 -0.42
C GLU A 11 -9.33 11.48 -0.08
N ASN A 12 -9.07 12.39 -1.02
CA ASN A 12 -8.07 13.47 -0.93
C ASN A 12 -6.60 13.03 -0.83
N TRP A 13 -6.27 11.77 -1.13
CA TRP A 13 -4.88 11.37 -1.32
C TRP A 13 -4.34 11.87 -2.67
N LEU A 14 -3.02 12.03 -2.77
CA LEU A 14 -2.34 12.13 -4.07
C LEU A 14 -2.24 10.72 -4.67
N PRO A 15 -2.46 10.54 -5.98
CA PRO A 15 -2.27 9.24 -6.64
C PRO A 15 -0.78 8.89 -6.75
N ASP A 16 -0.51 7.63 -7.09
CA ASP A 16 0.81 7.12 -7.48
C ASP A 16 1.89 7.15 -6.37
N LEU A 17 1.49 7.28 -5.09
CA LEU A 17 2.40 7.15 -3.96
C LEU A 17 2.54 5.69 -3.56
N LEU A 18 3.79 5.20 -3.53
CA LEU A 18 4.10 3.81 -3.19
C LEU A 18 3.83 3.52 -1.71
N ILE A 19 2.96 2.55 -1.44
CA ILE A 19 2.64 2.06 -0.10
C ILE A 19 3.50 0.84 0.26
N GLY A 20 3.61 -0.11 -0.67
CA GLY A 20 4.27 -1.38 -0.41
C GLY A 20 4.06 -2.42 -1.50
N GLN A 21 4.18 -3.69 -1.10
CA GLN A 21 4.08 -4.83 -2.01
C GLN A 21 3.15 -5.90 -1.45
N ILE A 22 2.37 -6.55 -2.32
CA ILE A 22 1.51 -7.68 -1.93
C ILE A 22 2.39 -8.88 -1.54
N GLU A 23 2.33 -9.23 -0.26
CA GLU A 23 2.97 -10.40 0.33
C GLU A 23 2.14 -11.66 0.02
N GLU A 24 0.85 -11.59 0.29
CA GLU A 24 -0.13 -12.66 0.06
C GLU A 24 -1.52 -12.09 -0.22
N VAL A 25 -2.32 -12.83 -0.98
CA VAL A 25 -3.77 -12.60 -1.11
C VAL A 25 -4.44 -13.67 -0.27
N LEU A 26 -5.19 -13.25 0.74
CA LEU A 26 -5.80 -14.18 1.69
C LEU A 26 -6.87 -15.01 0.98
N PRO A 27 -6.74 -16.35 0.97
CA PRO A 27 -7.72 -17.20 0.33
C PRO A 27 -9.01 -17.17 1.15
N LYS A 28 -10.12 -16.83 0.51
CA LYS A 28 -11.46 -16.95 1.09
C LYS A 28 -12.43 -17.57 0.09
N THR A 29 -13.16 -18.57 0.54
CA THR A 29 -14.30 -19.14 -0.17
C THR A 29 -15.58 -18.39 0.24
N ALA A 30 -16.32 -17.88 -0.75
CA ALA A 30 -17.67 -17.31 -0.66
C ALA A 30 -17.86 -15.81 -0.30
N GLU A 31 -16.83 -14.96 -0.42
CA GLU A 31 -16.99 -13.50 -0.28
C GLU A 31 -16.93 -12.77 -1.64
N LEU A 32 -17.62 -11.62 -1.74
CA LEU A 32 -17.63 -10.76 -2.95
C LEU A 32 -16.36 -9.91 -3.10
N TYR A 33 -15.44 -9.98 -2.14
CA TYR A 33 -14.22 -9.19 -2.09
C TYR A 33 -13.02 -10.06 -1.76
N GLN A 34 -11.83 -9.54 -2.02
CA GLN A 34 -10.55 -10.16 -1.65
C GLN A 34 -9.75 -9.24 -0.74
N THR A 35 -8.85 -9.82 0.04
CA THR A 35 -7.97 -9.06 0.94
C THR A 35 -6.53 -9.43 0.66
N ALA A 36 -5.69 -8.43 0.47
CA ALA A 36 -4.26 -8.59 0.30
C ALA A 36 -3.52 -8.12 1.56
N ARG A 37 -2.55 -8.91 2.01
CA ARG A 37 -1.57 -8.47 3.00
C ARG A 37 -0.45 -7.73 2.26
N VAL A 38 -0.23 -6.48 2.65
CA VAL A 38 0.76 -5.60 2.02
C VAL A 38 1.89 -5.35 3.00
N SER A 39 3.12 -5.61 2.57
CA SER A 39 4.32 -5.31 3.33
C SER A 39 4.90 -3.97 2.89
N ALA A 40 5.36 -3.17 3.85
CA ALA A 40 6.10 -1.95 3.56
C ALA A 40 7.49 -2.29 3.02
N LEU A 41 7.96 -1.51 2.04
CA LEU A 41 9.28 -1.68 1.43
C LEU A 41 10.39 -0.92 2.17
N LEU A 42 10.02 -0.12 3.17
CA LEU A 42 10.92 0.70 3.95
C LEU A 42 10.74 0.49 5.45
N ASP A 43 11.84 0.58 6.19
CA ASP A 43 11.85 0.50 7.64
C ASP A 43 11.53 1.88 8.24
N TYR A 44 10.27 2.08 8.65
CA TYR A 44 9.79 3.34 9.21
C TYR A 44 10.54 3.76 10.50
N GLN A 45 11.24 2.85 11.18
CA GLN A 45 12.01 3.17 12.38
C GLN A 45 13.37 3.82 12.06
N LYS A 46 13.79 3.82 10.79
CA LYS A 46 15.09 4.34 10.35
C LYS A 46 14.98 5.61 9.49
N LEU A 47 13.82 6.27 9.51
CA LEU A 47 13.60 7.48 8.72
C LEU A 47 14.39 8.66 9.30
N ARG A 48 15.08 9.39 8.42
CA ARG A 48 15.83 10.62 8.76
C ARG A 48 15.20 11.88 8.20
N ILE A 49 14.64 11.79 7.00
CA ILE A 49 14.03 12.91 6.28
C ILE A 49 12.69 12.40 5.76
N VAL A 50 11.65 13.19 5.96
CA VAL A 50 10.29 12.94 5.47
C VAL A 50 9.77 14.19 4.79
N PHE A 51 8.91 14.01 3.79
CA PHE A 51 8.29 15.09 3.04
C PHE A 51 6.79 15.08 3.29
N ILE A 52 6.24 16.25 3.53
CA ILE A 52 4.79 16.44 3.42
C ILE A 52 4.53 16.77 1.96
N VAL A 53 3.78 15.89 1.30
CA VAL A 53 3.31 16.08 -0.07
C VAL A 53 1.85 16.51 0.01
N ALA A 54 1.58 17.75 -0.38
CA ALA A 54 0.25 18.33 -0.45
C ALA A 54 -0.12 18.62 -1.91
N ARG A 55 -1.41 18.77 -2.18
CA ARG A 55 -1.89 19.24 -3.48
C ARG A 55 -1.47 20.68 -3.76
#